data_AF-A0A5J5BTN6-F1
#
_entry.id   AF-A0A5J5BTN6-F1
#
_cell.length_a   1.000
_cell.length_b   1.000
_cell.length_c   1.000
_cell.angle_alpha   90.00
_cell.angle_beta   90.00
_cell.angle_gamma   90.00
#
_symmetry.space_group_name_H-M   'P 1'
#
loop_
_entity.id
_entity.type
_entity.pdbx_description
1 polymer ?
#
loop_
_entity_poly.entity_id
_entity_poly.type
_entity_poly.pdbx_seq_one_letter_code
_entity_poly.pdbx_strand_id
1 'polypeptide(L)'
;MKKELEEYMDYDIGSFCKDDWNLAQKLMINGCDPLPRRRCLTRASKLYQKPYPINESLWKMPDGRNVRWSNYQCRNFECLSSKNPKRGYSKCTGCFEMEKEKLKWVTNGTLPIDFLIKDVLAIKLGEVTIGLDFSVGTGSFAAQMREQNVTIISTALNLGAPFNEIIALRGLIPLYVTLNQRLPFFDNTMDLIHTSGSIDGWIDLQLMDFILYDWDRILRPGGLLWIDRFFCNRKDQDDYMYMFMQFRCQPTQFLVRLLNPKPTKCINDCS
;
A
#
# COMPACT_ATOMS: atom_id res chain seq x y z
N MET A 1 19.39 10.25 14.40
CA MET A 1 19.31 8.77 14.41
C MET A 1 19.73 8.15 15.74
N LYS A 2 21.00 8.20 16.19
CA LYS A 2 21.42 7.52 17.45
C LYS A 2 20.57 7.92 18.68
N LYS A 3 20.42 9.22 18.94
CA LYS A 3 19.61 9.73 20.07
C LYS A 3 18.14 9.31 19.99
N GLU A 4 17.57 9.30 18.79
CA GLU A 4 16.18 8.88 18.54
C GLU A 4 16.01 7.38 18.76
N LEU A 5 17.00 6.58 18.39
CA LEU A 5 17.01 5.14 18.64
C LEU A 5 17.17 4.84 20.14
N GLU A 6 18.02 5.58 20.85
CA GLU A 6 18.15 5.50 22.30
C GLU A 6 16.83 5.86 23.00
N GLU A 7 16.17 6.94 22.57
CA GLU A 7 14.83 7.31 23.06
C GLU A 7 13.78 6.23 22.75
N TYR A 8 13.83 5.65 21.54
CA TYR A 8 12.96 4.53 21.15
C TYR A 8 13.24 3.28 21.99
N MET A 9 14.46 3.05 22.45
CA MET A 9 14.83 1.88 23.25
C MET A 9 14.78 2.14 24.77
N ASP A 10 14.38 3.34 25.18
CA ASP A 10 14.21 3.74 26.58
C ASP A 10 12.84 3.31 27.12
N TYR A 11 12.81 2.12 27.71
CA TYR A 11 11.63 1.53 28.38
C TYR A 11 12.04 0.53 29.46
N ASP A 12 11.18 0.34 30.45
CA ASP A 12 11.34 -0.72 31.45
C ASP A 12 10.77 -2.05 30.93
N ILE A 13 11.47 -3.16 31.15
CA ILE A 13 11.00 -4.49 30.74
C ILE A 13 9.66 -4.82 31.41
N GLY A 14 8.68 -5.24 30.62
CA GLY A 14 7.33 -5.58 31.10
C GLY A 14 6.42 -4.37 31.35
N SER A 15 6.94 -3.15 31.30
CA SER A 15 6.13 -1.93 31.35
C SER A 15 5.41 -1.66 30.03
N PHE A 16 4.58 -0.61 29.98
CA PHE A 16 3.98 -0.16 28.73
C PHE A 16 4.96 0.67 27.91
N CYS A 17 5.06 0.38 26.60
CA CYS A 17 5.82 1.23 25.69
C CYS A 17 5.24 2.65 25.66
N LYS A 18 6.12 3.63 25.42
CA LYS A 18 5.71 5.00 25.07
C LYS A 18 4.84 4.96 23.81
N ASP A 19 3.97 5.97 23.67
CA ASP A 19 3.11 6.12 22.51
C ASP A 19 3.82 6.92 21.42
N ASP A 20 4.78 6.28 20.78
CA ASP A 20 5.80 6.91 19.94
C ASP A 20 5.88 6.28 18.54
N TRP A 21 4.72 5.87 17.99
CA TRP A 21 4.63 5.28 16.66
C TRP A 21 5.22 6.21 15.57
N ASN A 22 5.13 7.52 15.75
CA ASN A 22 5.69 8.52 14.85
C ASN A 22 7.23 8.55 14.89
N LEU A 23 7.83 8.36 16.08
CA LEU A 23 9.28 8.18 16.23
C LEU A 23 9.72 6.85 15.59
N ALA A 24 8.97 5.78 15.83
CA ALA A 24 9.18 4.46 15.22
C ALA A 24 9.22 4.56 13.69
N GLN A 25 8.19 5.16 13.09
CA GLN A 25 8.11 5.35 11.64
C GLN A 25 9.24 6.23 11.11
N LYS A 26 9.61 7.28 11.84
CA LYS A 26 10.73 8.15 11.48
C LYS A 26 12.03 7.36 11.43
N LEU A 27 12.30 6.50 12.41
CA LEU A 27 13.47 5.63 12.42
C LEU A 27 13.46 4.65 11.24
N MET A 28 12.32 4.02 10.94
CA MET A 28 12.19 3.11 9.80
C MET A 28 12.49 3.81 8.47
N ILE A 29 11.86 4.97 8.22
CA ILE A 29 12.07 5.74 6.98
C ILE A 29 13.54 6.15 6.80
N ASN A 30 14.24 6.39 7.91
CA ASN A 30 15.66 6.76 7.91
C ASN A 30 16.62 5.56 7.99
N GLY A 31 16.16 4.33 7.71
CA GLY A 31 17.01 3.15 7.54
C GLY A 31 17.13 2.22 8.74
N CYS A 32 16.34 2.41 9.81
CA CYS A 32 16.23 1.46 10.92
C CYS A 32 15.07 0.46 10.72
N ASP A 33 14.84 0.01 9.49
CA ASP A 33 13.80 -0.96 9.16
C ASP A 33 14.45 -2.34 8.90
N PRO A 34 14.13 -3.42 9.64
CA PRO A 34 13.15 -3.47 10.73
C PRO A 34 13.68 -2.84 12.02
N LEU A 35 12.75 -2.29 12.81
CA LEU A 35 13.08 -1.76 14.13
C LEU A 35 13.52 -2.88 15.10
N PRO A 36 14.39 -2.55 16.07
CA PRO A 36 14.69 -3.48 17.15
C PRO A 36 13.44 -3.83 17.95
N ARG A 37 13.32 -5.11 18.34
CA ARG A 37 12.20 -5.58 19.15
C ARG A 37 12.27 -4.97 20.55
N ARG A 38 11.13 -4.48 21.05
CA ARG A 38 10.99 -4.01 22.43
C ARG A 38 10.45 -5.10 23.35
N ARG A 39 10.85 -5.07 24.62
CA ARG A 39 10.32 -5.92 25.70
C ARG A 39 9.32 -5.17 26.61
N CYS A 40 8.57 -4.23 26.03
CA CYS A 40 7.46 -3.54 26.66
C CYS A 40 6.13 -3.91 26.00
N LEU A 41 5.02 -3.66 26.69
CA LEU A 41 3.68 -3.98 26.24
C LEU A 41 3.08 -2.83 25.43
N THR A 42 2.44 -3.16 24.31
CA THR A 42 1.67 -2.17 23.53
C THR A 42 0.37 -1.83 24.26
N ARG A 43 0.06 -0.53 24.38
CA ARG A 43 -1.23 -0.08 24.92
C ARG A 43 -2.34 -0.34 23.90
N ALA A 44 -3.42 -0.97 24.35
CA ALA A 44 -4.68 -1.02 23.61
C ALA A 44 -5.52 0.24 23.87
N SER A 45 -6.51 0.50 22.99
CA SER A 45 -7.52 1.52 23.28
C SER A 45 -8.32 1.13 24.51
N LYS A 46 -8.51 2.06 25.46
CA LYS A 46 -9.36 1.85 26.64
C LYS A 46 -10.84 1.66 26.29
N LEU A 47 -11.26 2.14 25.12
CA LEU A 47 -12.63 2.11 24.63
C LEU A 47 -12.83 1.07 23.53
N TYR A 48 -11.97 0.06 23.47
CA TYR A 48 -12.02 -0.98 22.44
C TYR A 48 -13.42 -1.61 22.37
N GLN A 49 -13.89 -1.77 21.13
CA GLN A 49 -15.12 -2.46 20.78
C GLN A 49 -14.85 -3.58 19.80
N LYS A 50 -15.69 -4.61 19.84
CA LYS A 50 -15.63 -5.71 18.87
C LYS A 50 -15.74 -5.12 17.44
N PRO A 51 -14.77 -5.39 16.54
CA PRO A 51 -14.85 -4.97 15.14
C PRO A 51 -16.07 -5.56 14.43
N TYR A 52 -16.46 -4.94 13.32
CA TYR A 52 -17.53 -5.48 12.48
C TYR A 52 -17.15 -6.87 11.96
N PRO A 53 -18.13 -7.78 11.80
CA PRO A 53 -17.88 -9.06 11.14
C PRO A 53 -17.44 -8.85 9.68
N ILE A 54 -16.72 -9.83 9.14
CA ILE A 54 -16.00 -9.72 7.85
C ILE A 54 -16.90 -9.37 6.65
N ASN A 55 -18.16 -9.77 6.71
CA ASN A 55 -19.19 -9.48 5.70
C ASN A 55 -19.58 -8.00 5.64
N GLU A 56 -19.42 -7.25 6.74
CA GLU A 56 -19.70 -5.82 6.82
C GLU A 56 -18.44 -4.96 6.81
N SER A 57 -17.34 -5.48 7.38
CA SER A 57 -16.14 -4.69 7.66
C SER A 57 -15.43 -4.19 6.40
N LEU A 58 -15.61 -4.83 5.24
CA LEU A 58 -14.90 -4.45 4.02
C LEU A 58 -15.23 -3.04 3.55
N TRP A 59 -16.49 -2.62 3.61
CA TRP A 59 -16.93 -1.33 3.03
C TRP A 59 -17.58 -0.38 4.04
N LYS A 60 -17.58 -0.75 5.31
CA LYS A 60 -18.07 0.09 6.41
C LYS A 60 -16.89 0.76 7.09
N MET A 61 -16.99 2.06 7.33
CA MET A 61 -15.97 2.77 8.11
C MET A 61 -15.87 2.13 9.51
N PRO A 62 -14.65 1.74 9.96
CA PRO A 62 -14.48 1.16 11.29
C PRO A 62 -14.88 2.11 12.42
N ASP A 63 -15.13 1.56 13.61
CA ASP A 63 -15.33 2.37 14.81
C ASP A 63 -14.01 3.05 15.22
N GLY A 64 -14.01 4.38 15.27
CA GLY A 64 -12.85 5.18 15.66
C GLY A 64 -12.35 4.90 17.08
N ARG A 65 -13.17 4.31 17.97
CA ARG A 65 -12.72 3.92 19.32
C ARG A 65 -11.67 2.81 19.31
N ASN A 66 -11.57 2.05 18.22
CA ASN A 66 -10.55 1.02 18.05
C ASN A 66 -9.20 1.57 17.56
N VAL A 67 -9.12 2.86 17.29
CA VAL A 67 -7.92 3.54 16.83
C VAL A 67 -7.27 4.33 17.96
N ARG A 68 -5.95 4.32 18.02
CA ARG A 68 -5.18 5.20 18.89
C ARG A 68 -4.89 6.51 18.19
N TRP A 69 -5.71 7.52 18.47
CA TRP A 69 -5.65 8.82 17.80
C TRP A 69 -4.50 9.73 18.26
N SER A 70 -3.73 9.33 19.26
CA SER A 70 -2.56 10.05 19.75
C SER A 70 -1.56 10.35 18.63
N ASN A 71 -0.93 11.51 18.69
CA ASN A 71 0.01 12.02 17.68
C ASN A 71 -0.57 12.25 16.26
N TYR A 72 -1.85 11.96 16.00
CA TYR A 72 -2.55 12.44 14.81
C TYR A 72 -3.16 13.82 15.02
N GLN A 73 -3.26 14.59 13.93
CA GLN A 73 -3.97 15.87 13.94
C GLN A 73 -5.49 15.70 14.04
N CYS A 74 -6.04 14.69 13.36
CA CYS A 74 -7.44 14.30 13.47
C CYS A 74 -7.64 13.31 14.63
N ARG A 75 -8.82 13.38 15.27
CA ARG A 75 -9.18 12.54 16.42
C ARG A 75 -10.34 11.56 16.14
N ASN A 76 -10.85 11.56 14.93
CA ASN A 76 -11.90 10.69 14.44
C ASN A 76 -11.89 10.64 12.91
N PHE A 77 -12.67 9.74 12.33
CA PHE A 77 -12.75 9.56 10.88
C PHE A 77 -13.50 10.70 10.20
N GLU A 78 -14.44 11.35 10.88
CA GLU A 78 -15.18 12.51 10.36
C GLU A 78 -14.23 13.69 10.10
N CYS A 79 -13.22 13.91 10.96
CA CYS A 79 -12.18 14.90 10.73
C CYS A 79 -11.34 14.56 9.49
N LEU A 80 -10.98 13.29 9.31
CA LEU A 80 -10.21 12.84 8.15
C LEU A 80 -11.00 12.97 6.84
N SER A 81 -12.30 12.72 6.88
CA SER A 81 -13.19 12.88 5.72
C SER A 81 -13.54 14.33 5.41
N SER A 82 -13.73 15.18 6.44
CA SER A 82 -14.14 16.58 6.28
C SER A 82 -12.98 17.50 5.90
N LYS A 83 -11.75 17.20 6.35
CA LYS A 83 -10.53 17.79 5.81
C LYS A 83 -10.21 17.20 4.43
N ASN A 84 -11.12 17.38 3.48
CA ASN A 84 -10.77 17.30 2.07
C ASN A 84 -9.65 18.32 1.85
N PRO A 85 -8.43 17.90 1.45
CA PRO A 85 -7.25 18.75 1.54
C PRO A 85 -7.32 19.82 0.45
N LYS A 86 -7.95 20.96 0.76
CA LYS A 86 -7.36 22.22 0.29
C LYS A 86 -6.02 22.37 1.02
N ARG A 87 -4.98 21.76 0.42
CA ARG A 87 -3.55 21.80 0.78
C ARG A 87 -3.18 21.07 2.09
N GLY A 88 -2.65 19.84 1.99
CA GLY A 88 -1.88 19.25 3.11
C GLY A 88 -1.68 17.73 3.12
N TYR A 89 -2.53 16.93 2.47
CA TYR A 89 -2.34 15.48 2.35
C TYR A 89 -2.64 15.01 0.92
N SER A 90 -1.67 15.15 0.02
CA SER A 90 -1.86 14.96 -1.43
C SER A 90 -1.99 13.51 -1.87
N LYS A 91 -1.55 12.54 -1.06
CA LYS A 91 -1.40 11.14 -1.51
C LYS A 91 -2.65 10.26 -1.39
N CYS A 92 -3.71 10.71 -0.69
CA CYS A 92 -4.92 9.88 -0.48
C CYS A 92 -6.22 10.72 -0.40
N THR A 93 -6.52 11.49 -1.44
CA THR A 93 -7.75 12.27 -1.52
C THR A 93 -8.97 11.34 -1.60
N GLY A 94 -9.95 11.52 -0.69
CA GLY A 94 -11.19 10.74 -0.67
C GLY A 94 -11.09 9.33 -0.10
N CYS A 95 -9.93 8.92 0.42
CA CYS A 95 -9.71 7.53 0.88
C CYS A 95 -10.57 7.09 2.08
N PHE A 96 -11.22 8.03 2.77
CA PHE A 96 -12.15 7.76 3.87
C PHE A 96 -13.62 7.76 3.44
N GLU A 97 -13.89 8.03 2.15
CA GLU A 97 -15.23 8.01 1.56
C GLU A 97 -15.50 6.60 0.98
N MET A 98 -15.88 5.65 1.83
CA MET A 98 -16.00 4.22 1.46
C MET A 98 -16.90 3.97 0.25
N GLU A 99 -18.01 4.70 0.11
CA GLU A 99 -18.92 4.58 -1.04
C GLU A 99 -18.24 4.92 -2.36
N LYS A 100 -17.30 5.87 -2.36
CA LYS A 100 -16.50 6.20 -3.56
C LYS A 100 -15.38 5.20 -3.78
N GLU A 101 -14.71 4.78 -2.71
CA GLU A 101 -13.65 3.78 -2.77
C GLU A 101 -14.15 2.44 -3.32
N LYS A 102 -15.37 2.03 -2.97
CA LYS A 102 -16.03 0.80 -3.44
C LYS A 102 -16.29 0.76 -4.94
N LEU A 103 -16.30 1.91 -5.62
CA LEU A 103 -16.53 1.98 -7.06
C LEU A 103 -15.22 1.87 -7.87
N LYS A 104 -14.06 2.07 -7.22
CA LYS A 104 -12.75 1.97 -7.89
C LYS A 104 -12.54 0.56 -8.43
N TRP A 105 -12.02 0.44 -9.65
CA TRP A 105 -11.71 -0.80 -10.38
C TRP A 105 -12.89 -1.74 -10.69
N VAL A 106 -14.13 -1.34 -10.36
CA VAL A 106 -15.35 -2.15 -10.59
C VAL A 106 -16.18 -1.61 -11.74
N THR A 107 -16.45 -0.32 -11.72
CA THR A 107 -17.16 0.37 -12.80
C THR A 107 -16.17 1.15 -13.64
N ASN A 108 -16.46 1.33 -14.94
CA ASN A 108 -15.76 2.34 -15.73
C ASN A 108 -15.85 3.66 -14.98
N GLY A 109 -14.72 4.14 -14.47
CA GLY A 109 -14.66 5.38 -13.73
C GLY A 109 -14.96 6.57 -14.64
N THR A 110 -14.82 7.78 -14.09
CA THR A 110 -14.81 9.01 -14.89
C THR A 110 -13.69 9.06 -15.93
N LEU A 111 -12.71 8.15 -15.87
CA LEU A 111 -11.61 8.02 -16.82
C LEU A 111 -11.76 6.76 -17.68
N PRO A 112 -11.81 6.86 -19.03
CA PRO A 112 -12.10 5.75 -19.95
C PRO A 112 -11.07 4.60 -20.04
N ILE A 113 -10.05 4.56 -19.18
CA ILE A 113 -8.83 3.74 -19.34
C ILE A 113 -8.39 3.10 -18.01
N ASP A 114 -9.33 2.86 -17.10
CA ASP A 114 -9.05 2.17 -15.85
C ASP A 114 -9.10 0.66 -16.11
N PHE A 115 -8.04 -0.09 -15.74
CA PHE A 115 -8.11 -1.55 -15.77
C PHE A 115 -9.10 -2.01 -14.70
N LEU A 116 -10.13 -2.74 -15.10
CA LEU A 116 -11.06 -3.34 -14.15
C LEU A 116 -10.41 -4.57 -13.54
N ILE A 117 -10.67 -4.83 -12.26
CA ILE A 117 -10.16 -6.04 -11.58
C ILE A 117 -10.57 -7.30 -12.34
N LYS A 118 -11.80 -7.34 -12.86
CA LYS A 118 -12.28 -8.47 -13.67
C LYS A 118 -11.44 -8.70 -14.92
N ASP A 119 -11.06 -7.63 -15.61
CA ASP A 119 -10.27 -7.73 -16.84
C ASP A 119 -8.86 -8.20 -16.54
N VAL A 120 -8.24 -7.69 -15.47
CA VAL A 120 -6.90 -8.11 -15.04
C VAL A 120 -6.89 -9.58 -14.61
N LEU A 121 -7.85 -9.99 -13.78
CA LEU A 121 -7.98 -11.38 -13.35
C LEU A 121 -8.32 -12.32 -14.51
N ALA A 122 -8.99 -11.84 -15.57
CA ALA A 122 -9.29 -12.63 -16.75
C ALA A 122 -8.04 -12.94 -17.60
N ILE A 123 -6.95 -12.18 -17.45
CA ILE A 123 -5.67 -12.48 -18.12
C ILE A 123 -5.12 -13.83 -17.64
N LYS A 124 -5.34 -14.16 -16.37
CA LYS A 124 -4.87 -15.39 -15.72
C LYS A 124 -5.96 -16.00 -14.83
N LEU A 125 -7.00 -16.51 -15.48
CA LEU A 125 -8.21 -16.96 -14.83
C LEU A 125 -7.92 -18.07 -13.80
N GLY A 126 -8.13 -17.76 -12.52
CA GLY A 126 -7.97 -18.71 -11.41
C GLY A 126 -6.52 -18.93 -10.94
N GLU A 127 -5.53 -18.27 -11.54
CA GLU A 127 -4.12 -18.39 -11.11
C GLU A 127 -3.75 -17.35 -10.04
N VAL A 128 -4.38 -16.17 -10.06
CA VAL A 128 -4.09 -15.09 -9.10
C VAL A 128 -4.83 -15.36 -7.79
N THR A 129 -4.09 -15.74 -6.75
CA THR A 129 -4.64 -16.10 -5.43
C THR A 129 -4.10 -15.22 -4.31
N ILE A 130 -2.86 -14.73 -4.47
CA ILE A 130 -2.20 -13.85 -3.50
C ILE A 130 -1.46 -12.72 -4.20
N GLY A 131 -1.48 -11.53 -3.60
CA GLY A 131 -0.74 -10.39 -4.10
C GLY A 131 -0.34 -9.37 -3.06
N LEU A 132 0.46 -8.40 -3.49
CA LEU A 132 0.94 -7.28 -2.70
C LEU A 132 0.38 -5.98 -3.29
N ASP A 133 -0.18 -5.13 -2.44
CA ASP A 133 -0.61 -3.78 -2.82
C ASP A 133 0.33 -2.75 -2.18
N PHE A 134 1.16 -2.15 -3.01
CA PHE A 134 2.11 -1.11 -2.66
C PHE A 134 1.50 0.28 -2.87
N SER A 135 0.30 0.50 -2.34
CA SER A 135 -0.45 1.76 -2.47
C SER A 135 -0.73 2.41 -1.12
N VAL A 136 -0.73 3.74 -1.08
CA VAL A 136 -1.22 4.51 0.07
C VAL A 136 -2.74 4.53 0.03
N GLY A 137 -3.37 3.97 1.06
CA GLY A 137 -4.81 3.81 1.08
C GLY A 137 -5.32 3.18 2.36
N THR A 138 -6.65 3.10 2.45
CA THR A 138 -7.35 2.41 3.54
C THR A 138 -7.49 0.90 3.28
N GLY A 139 -6.84 0.36 2.24
CA GLY A 139 -6.95 -1.05 1.81
C GLY A 139 -8.07 -1.32 0.80
N SER A 140 -8.55 -0.30 0.08
CA SER A 140 -9.68 -0.45 -0.86
C SER A 140 -9.42 -1.47 -1.98
N PHE A 141 -8.20 -1.50 -2.53
CA PHE A 141 -7.83 -2.50 -3.53
C PHE A 141 -7.88 -3.92 -2.95
N ALA A 142 -7.29 -4.11 -1.76
CA ALA A 142 -7.37 -5.38 -1.05
C ALA A 142 -8.81 -5.82 -0.75
N ALA A 143 -9.70 -4.89 -0.41
CA ALA A 143 -11.12 -5.18 -0.22
C ALA A 143 -11.81 -5.66 -1.50
N GLN A 144 -11.56 -5.01 -2.65
CA GLN A 144 -12.11 -5.46 -3.93
C GLN A 144 -11.61 -6.85 -4.33
N MET A 145 -10.30 -7.07 -4.21
CA MET A 145 -9.67 -8.35 -4.53
C MET A 145 -10.18 -9.46 -3.60
N ARG A 146 -10.47 -9.14 -2.33
CA ARG A 146 -11.07 -10.07 -1.38
C ARG A 146 -12.47 -10.54 -1.80
N GLU A 147 -13.29 -9.67 -2.40
CA GLU A 147 -14.58 -10.05 -2.98
C GLU A 147 -14.44 -11.01 -4.18
N GLN A 148 -13.26 -11.03 -4.82
CA GLN A 148 -12.89 -11.99 -5.86
C GLN A 148 -12.11 -13.20 -5.31
N ASN A 149 -12.10 -13.41 -3.98
CA ASN A 149 -11.35 -14.46 -3.28
C ASN A 149 -9.81 -14.38 -3.43
N VAL A 150 -9.26 -13.21 -3.76
CA VAL A 150 -7.81 -12.97 -3.80
C VAL A 150 -7.35 -12.35 -2.49
N THR A 151 -6.29 -12.88 -1.91
CA THR A 151 -5.70 -12.33 -0.67
C THR A 151 -4.65 -11.29 -1.01
N ILE A 152 -4.87 -10.05 -0.60
CA ILE A 152 -3.92 -8.96 -0.80
C ILE A 152 -3.32 -8.55 0.53
N ILE A 153 -2.00 -8.43 0.54
CA ILE A 153 -1.24 -7.81 1.60
C ILE A 153 -1.01 -6.36 1.19
N SER A 154 -1.52 -5.40 1.96
CA SER A 154 -1.36 -3.97 1.66
C SER A 154 -0.23 -3.37 2.47
N THR A 155 0.80 -2.84 1.81
CA THR A 155 1.81 -2.04 2.53
C THR A 155 1.16 -0.78 3.08
N ALA A 156 1.43 -0.44 4.33
CA ALA A 156 0.83 0.75 4.92
C ALA A 156 1.82 1.44 5.84
N LEU A 157 2.03 2.74 5.64
CA LEU A 157 2.63 3.62 6.64
C LEU A 157 1.55 4.56 7.17
N ASN A 158 1.66 4.94 8.45
CA ASN A 158 0.72 5.84 9.10
C ASN A 158 1.09 7.30 8.79
N LEU A 159 0.73 7.74 7.59
CA LEU A 159 1.03 9.08 7.06
C LEU A 159 -0.13 10.02 7.40
N GLY A 160 -0.10 10.66 8.57
CA GLY A 160 -1.16 11.61 8.98
C GLY A 160 -2.54 10.99 9.28
N ALA A 161 -2.70 9.70 9.02
CA ALA A 161 -3.88 8.90 9.32
C ALA A 161 -3.48 7.46 9.72
N PRO A 162 -4.36 6.73 10.44
CA PRO A 162 -4.09 5.41 11.01
C PRO A 162 -4.38 4.29 9.99
N PHE A 163 -3.65 4.27 8.86
CA PHE A 163 -3.92 3.34 7.76
C PHE A 163 -3.77 1.88 8.16
N ASN A 164 -2.75 1.53 8.94
CA ASN A 164 -2.53 0.15 9.40
C ASN A 164 -3.73 -0.35 10.21
N GLU A 165 -4.22 0.46 11.15
CA GLU A 165 -5.37 0.13 11.98
C GLU A 165 -6.65 0.01 11.16
N ILE A 166 -6.88 0.90 10.19
CA ILE A 166 -8.07 0.84 9.32
C ILE A 166 -8.07 -0.44 8.48
N ILE A 167 -6.95 -0.76 7.83
CA ILE A 167 -6.83 -1.97 7.00
C ILE A 167 -7.10 -3.21 7.86
N ALA A 168 -6.50 -3.31 9.05
CA ALA A 168 -6.74 -4.42 9.97
C ALA A 168 -8.20 -4.49 10.45
N LEU A 169 -8.81 -3.36 10.81
CA LEU A 169 -10.21 -3.31 11.27
C LEU A 169 -11.23 -3.67 10.19
N ARG A 170 -10.85 -3.57 8.91
CA ARG A 170 -11.62 -4.06 7.77
C ARG A 170 -11.46 -5.57 7.55
N GLY A 171 -10.59 -6.24 8.32
CA GLY A 171 -10.27 -7.66 8.16
C GLY A 171 -9.27 -7.95 7.04
N LEU A 172 -8.48 -6.94 6.65
CA LEU A 172 -7.46 -7.03 5.61
C LEU A 172 -6.07 -7.09 6.24
N ILE A 173 -5.03 -7.37 5.45
CA ILE A 173 -3.67 -7.61 5.95
C ILE A 173 -2.81 -6.37 5.70
N PRO A 174 -2.51 -5.54 6.72
CA PRO A 174 -1.51 -4.49 6.59
C PRO A 174 -0.09 -5.04 6.77
N LEU A 175 0.83 -4.59 5.92
CA LEU A 175 2.27 -4.79 6.10
C LEU A 175 2.94 -3.46 6.43
N TYR A 176 3.46 -3.35 7.65
CA TYR A 176 4.16 -2.16 8.10
C TYR A 176 5.63 -2.20 7.65
N VAL A 177 5.91 -1.69 6.45
CA VAL A 177 7.25 -1.70 5.81
C VAL A 177 7.48 -0.39 5.06
N THR A 178 8.75 0.03 4.96
CA THR A 178 9.15 1.20 4.17
C THR A 178 9.62 0.83 2.75
N LEU A 179 9.65 1.81 1.85
CA LEU A 179 10.19 1.66 0.48
C LEU A 179 11.69 1.33 0.44
N ASN A 180 12.43 1.66 1.51
CA ASN A 180 13.89 1.51 1.55
C ASN A 180 14.32 0.11 2.00
N GLN A 181 13.36 -0.76 2.36
CA GLN A 181 13.64 -2.06 2.93
C GLN A 181 13.26 -3.17 1.97
N ARG A 182 14.12 -4.21 1.91
CA ARG A 182 13.80 -5.45 1.21
C ARG A 182 12.54 -6.07 1.80
N LEU A 183 11.58 -6.37 0.95
CA LEU A 183 10.30 -6.95 1.34
C LEU A 183 10.49 -8.26 2.11
N PRO A 184 9.81 -8.43 3.26
CA PRO A 184 9.96 -9.61 4.13
C PRO A 184 9.18 -10.82 3.61
N PHE A 185 9.17 -11.03 2.29
CA PHE A 185 8.58 -12.19 1.63
C PHE A 185 9.67 -13.09 1.08
N PHE A 186 9.37 -14.38 1.01
CA PHE A 186 10.22 -15.34 0.32
C PHE A 186 10.09 -15.17 -1.20
N ASP A 187 11.09 -15.64 -1.94
CA ASP A 187 11.17 -15.48 -3.38
C ASP A 187 10.07 -16.28 -4.09
N ASN A 188 9.55 -15.77 -5.21
CA ASN A 188 8.50 -16.42 -6.03
C ASN A 188 7.24 -16.83 -5.24
N THR A 189 6.71 -15.93 -4.40
CA THR A 189 5.54 -16.22 -3.54
C THR A 189 4.28 -15.47 -3.93
N MET A 190 4.39 -14.40 -4.74
CA MET A 190 3.28 -13.53 -5.12
C MET A 190 2.84 -13.77 -6.56
N ASP A 191 1.52 -13.76 -6.80
CA ASP A 191 0.96 -13.87 -8.16
C ASP A 191 0.76 -12.48 -8.79
N LEU A 192 0.59 -11.44 -7.96
CA LEU A 192 0.29 -10.07 -8.37
C LEU A 192 1.00 -9.06 -7.46
N ILE A 193 1.59 -8.02 -8.04
CA ILE A 193 1.94 -6.78 -7.36
C ILE A 193 1.12 -5.65 -7.98
N HIS A 194 0.44 -4.88 -7.15
CA HIS A 194 -0.31 -3.69 -7.54
C HIS A 194 0.31 -2.45 -6.88
N THR A 195 0.37 -1.33 -7.61
CA THR A 195 0.63 -0.01 -7.02
C THR A 195 -0.21 1.04 -7.70
N SER A 196 -0.69 2.02 -6.94
CA SER A 196 -1.41 3.18 -7.46
C SER A 196 -0.92 4.46 -6.80
N GLY A 197 -0.29 5.35 -7.57
CA GLY A 197 0.04 6.72 -7.15
C GLY A 197 0.96 6.85 -5.93
N SER A 198 1.66 5.77 -5.56
CA SER A 198 2.56 5.72 -4.40
C SER A 198 4.03 5.62 -4.81
N ILE A 199 4.25 4.97 -5.95
CA ILE A 199 5.51 4.84 -6.65
C ILE A 199 5.36 5.63 -7.95
N ASP A 200 5.91 6.83 -7.95
CA ASP A 200 5.87 7.81 -9.03
C ASP A 200 7.21 8.56 -9.05
N GLY A 201 7.42 9.41 -10.06
CA GLY A 201 8.72 9.96 -10.44
C GLY A 201 9.36 10.95 -9.47
N TRP A 202 8.89 11.04 -8.22
CA TRP A 202 9.68 11.62 -7.13
C TRP A 202 10.69 10.63 -6.54
N ILE A 203 10.50 9.32 -6.79
CA ILE A 203 11.45 8.29 -6.40
C ILE A 203 12.65 8.39 -7.33
N ASP A 204 13.86 8.39 -6.74
CA ASP A 204 15.10 8.37 -7.50
C ASP A 204 15.20 7.10 -8.36
N LEU A 205 15.74 7.21 -9.57
CA LEU A 205 15.89 6.09 -10.50
C LEU A 205 16.64 4.90 -9.88
N GLN A 206 17.65 5.15 -9.05
CA GLN A 206 18.38 4.08 -8.36
C GLN A 206 17.49 3.34 -7.36
N LEU A 207 16.66 4.07 -6.60
CA LEU A 207 15.74 3.44 -5.67
C LEU A 207 14.63 2.68 -6.40
N MET A 208 14.13 3.20 -7.52
CA MET A 208 13.18 2.49 -8.37
C MET A 208 13.76 1.15 -8.86
N ASP A 209 15.00 1.15 -9.30
CA ASP A 209 15.69 -0.06 -9.77
C ASP A 209 15.72 -1.12 -8.67
N PHE A 210 16.16 -0.77 -7.46
CA PHE A 210 16.11 -1.68 -6.30
C PHE A 210 14.71 -2.21 -5.99
N ILE A 211 13.69 -1.36 -6.06
CA ILE A 211 12.29 -1.76 -5.84
C ILE A 211 11.86 -2.78 -6.89
N LEU A 212 12.16 -2.54 -8.17
CA LEU A 212 11.76 -3.43 -9.24
C LEU A 212 12.47 -4.79 -9.16
N TYR A 213 13.74 -4.84 -8.79
CA TYR A 213 14.44 -6.12 -8.52
C TYR A 213 13.85 -6.86 -7.32
N ASP A 214 13.45 -6.16 -6.27
CA ASP A 214 12.84 -6.80 -5.11
C ASP A 214 11.40 -7.30 -5.40
N TRP A 215 10.69 -6.61 -6.29
CA TRP A 215 9.39 -7.02 -6.81
C TRP A 215 9.48 -8.24 -7.71
N ASP A 216 10.42 -8.23 -8.67
CA ASP A 216 10.71 -9.37 -9.53
C ASP A 216 11.05 -10.61 -8.69
N ARG A 217 11.88 -10.45 -7.66
CA ARG A 217 12.24 -11.53 -6.74
C ARG A 217 11.04 -12.22 -6.09
N ILE A 218 10.02 -11.46 -5.66
CA ILE A 218 8.87 -12.03 -4.93
C ILE A 218 7.74 -12.47 -5.86
N LEU A 219 7.67 -11.94 -7.08
CA LEU A 219 6.73 -12.41 -8.09
C LEU A 219 7.10 -13.81 -8.53
N ARG A 220 6.09 -14.66 -8.74
CA ARG A 220 6.27 -15.96 -9.39
C ARG A 220 6.60 -15.77 -10.87
N PRO A 221 7.23 -16.77 -11.52
CA PRO A 221 7.32 -16.78 -12.97
C PRO A 221 5.94 -16.66 -13.59
N GLY A 222 5.73 -15.67 -14.44
CA GLY A 222 4.40 -15.40 -14.99
C GLY A 222 3.52 -14.50 -14.11
N GLY A 223 4.03 -13.94 -13.01
CA GLY A 223 3.26 -13.04 -12.16
C GLY A 223 2.82 -11.76 -12.88
N LEU A 224 1.89 -11.04 -12.28
CA LEU A 224 1.37 -9.78 -12.82
C LEU A 224 1.97 -8.60 -12.06
N LEU A 225 2.51 -7.62 -12.77
CA LEU A 225 2.84 -6.32 -12.20
C LEU A 225 1.89 -5.26 -12.75
N TRP A 226 1.01 -4.78 -11.88
CA TRP A 226 -0.01 -3.79 -12.19
C TRP A 226 0.33 -2.42 -11.58
N ILE A 227 0.72 -1.49 -12.44
CA ILE A 227 1.07 -0.11 -12.07
C ILE A 227 -0.02 0.83 -12.59
N ASP A 228 -0.87 1.29 -11.68
CA ASP A 228 -1.89 2.29 -11.93
C ASP A 228 -1.36 3.71 -11.68
N ARG A 229 -1.70 4.64 -12.60
CA ARG A 229 -1.51 6.08 -12.39
C ARG A 229 -0.07 6.47 -12.03
N PHE A 230 0.89 5.95 -12.80
CA PHE A 230 2.29 6.34 -12.67
C PHE A 230 2.48 7.76 -13.22
N PHE A 231 2.96 8.65 -12.36
CA PHE A 231 3.35 10.01 -12.74
C PHE A 231 4.86 10.05 -12.88
N CYS A 232 5.38 10.69 -13.93
CA CYS A 232 6.81 10.98 -14.03
C CYS A 232 6.99 12.27 -14.82
N ASN A 233 8.17 12.89 -14.70
CA ASN A 233 8.50 13.96 -15.62
C ASN A 233 8.65 13.37 -17.03
N ARG A 234 8.25 14.14 -18.04
CA ARG A 234 8.37 13.72 -19.43
C ARG A 234 9.81 13.36 -19.85
N LYS A 235 10.81 13.99 -19.22
CA LYS A 235 12.22 13.73 -19.50
C LYS A 235 12.69 12.36 -19.04
N ASP A 236 12.09 11.83 -17.97
CA ASP A 236 12.48 10.58 -17.33
C ASP A 236 11.60 9.41 -17.81
N GLN A 237 10.60 9.68 -18.67
CA GLN A 237 9.60 8.71 -19.11
C GLN A 237 10.25 7.51 -19.81
N ASP A 238 11.22 7.75 -20.68
CA ASP A 238 11.89 6.70 -21.43
C ASP A 238 12.76 5.84 -20.51
N ASP A 239 13.38 6.43 -19.49
CA ASP A 239 14.17 5.71 -18.48
C ASP A 239 13.28 4.76 -17.65
N TYR A 240 12.13 5.25 -17.17
CA TYR A 240 11.17 4.39 -16.46
C TYR A 240 10.62 3.28 -17.36
N MET A 241 10.32 3.60 -18.62
CA MET A 241 9.86 2.58 -19.58
C MET A 241 10.93 1.52 -19.82
N TYR A 242 12.19 1.93 -19.97
CA TYR A 242 13.32 1.02 -20.10
C TYR A 242 13.44 0.09 -18.88
N MET A 243 13.35 0.65 -17.67
CA MET A 243 13.36 -0.14 -16.43
C MET A 243 12.23 -1.17 -16.39
N PHE A 244 10.99 -0.78 -16.71
CA PHE A 244 9.87 -1.72 -16.75
C PHE A 244 10.05 -2.80 -17.83
N MET A 245 10.76 -2.50 -18.92
CA MET A 245 11.03 -3.46 -19.99
C MET A 245 12.21 -4.40 -19.72
N GLN A 246 13.07 -4.13 -18.73
CA GLN A 246 14.28 -4.91 -18.47
C GLN A 246 13.99 -6.31 -17.90
N PHE A 247 12.87 -6.49 -17.19
CA PHE A 247 12.53 -7.73 -16.48
C PHE A 247 11.89 -8.84 -17.37
N ARG A 248 12.07 -8.75 -18.69
CA ARG A 248 11.51 -9.67 -19.70
C ARG A 248 12.01 -11.13 -19.62
N CYS A 249 12.95 -11.47 -18.74
CA CYS A 249 13.57 -12.81 -18.68
C CYS A 249 12.82 -13.81 -17.77
N GLN A 250 11.76 -13.39 -17.08
CA GLN A 250 10.69 -14.26 -16.61
C GLN A 250 9.38 -13.71 -17.19
N PRO A 251 8.37 -14.53 -17.57
CA PRO A 251 7.21 -14.07 -18.33
C PRO A 251 6.22 -13.24 -17.48
N THR A 252 6.71 -12.32 -16.66
CA THR A 252 5.92 -11.37 -15.86
C THR A 252 5.17 -10.43 -16.81
N GLN A 253 3.84 -10.38 -16.70
CA GLN A 253 3.03 -9.49 -17.54
C GLN A 253 2.87 -8.14 -16.86
N PHE A 254 3.27 -7.08 -17.57
CA PHE A 254 3.19 -5.70 -17.10
C PHE A 254 1.89 -5.04 -17.55
N LEU A 255 1.19 -4.43 -16.61
CA LEU A 255 0.03 -3.57 -16.84
C LEU A 255 0.36 -2.18 -16.31
N VAL A 256 0.91 -1.31 -17.17
CA VAL A 256 1.38 0.03 -16.76
C VAL A 256 0.48 1.11 -17.34
N ARG A 257 0.05 2.05 -16.49
CA ARG A 257 -0.70 3.25 -16.88
C ARG A 257 0.07 4.53 -16.58
N LEU A 258 0.40 5.28 -17.63
CA LEU A 258 1.01 6.61 -17.58
C LEU A 258 -0.05 7.73 -17.68
N LEU A 259 0.01 8.75 -16.83
CA LEU A 259 -0.91 9.90 -16.85
C LEU A 259 -0.35 11.10 -17.67
N ASN A 260 -0.03 10.90 -18.96
CA ASN A 260 -0.03 11.87 -20.11
C ASN A 260 1.02 11.57 -21.21
N PRO A 261 0.72 11.73 -22.52
CA PRO A 261 -0.49 11.33 -23.22
C PRO A 261 -0.15 10.28 -24.31
N LYS A 262 -0.35 9.01 -23.97
CA LYS A 262 -0.98 7.96 -24.77
C LYS A 262 -0.93 6.72 -23.87
N PRO A 263 -2.06 6.03 -23.62
CA PRO A 263 -2.00 4.75 -22.95
C PRO A 263 -1.19 3.79 -23.83
N THR A 264 0.04 3.49 -23.44
CA THR A 264 0.80 2.39 -24.02
C THR A 264 0.22 1.11 -23.43
N LYS A 265 -0.84 0.60 -24.08
CA LYS A 265 -1.25 -0.80 -23.89
C LYS A 265 -0.32 -1.61 -24.78
N CYS A 266 0.79 -2.09 -24.22
CA CYS A 266 1.78 -2.89 -24.94
C CYS A 266 2.38 -3.92 -23.99
N ILE A 267 2.63 -5.18 -24.36
CA ILE A 267 2.45 -5.95 -25.60
C ILE A 267 2.51 -7.41 -25.12
N ASN A 268 1.53 -8.24 -25.48
CA ASN A 268 1.76 -9.68 -25.56
C ASN A 268 2.60 -9.87 -26.82
N ASP A 269 3.90 -10.08 -26.68
CA ASP A 269 4.73 -10.78 -27.66
C ASP A 269 6.03 -11.20 -26.98
N CYS A 270 6.10 -12.49 -26.68
CA CYS A 270 7.36 -13.22 -26.62
C CYS A 270 7.20 -14.38 -27.61
N SER A 271 7.81 -14.21 -28.78
CA SER A 271 8.27 -15.31 -29.63
C SER A 271 9.43 -16.05 -28.96
#